data_AF-A0A1A8HWL6-F1
#
_entry.id   AF-A0A1A8HWL6-F1
#
_cell.length_a   1.000
_cell.length_b   1.000
_cell.length_c   1.000
_cell.angle_alpha   90.00
_cell.angle_beta   90.00
_cell.angle_gamma   90.00
#
_symmetry.space_group_name_H-M   'P 1'
#
loop_
_entity.id
_entity.type
_entity.pdbx_description
1 polymer ?
#
loop_
_entity_poly.entity_id
_entity_poly.type
_entity_poly.pdbx_seq_one_letter_code
_entity_poly.pdbx_strand_id
1 'polypeptide(L)'
;KTDSSCRGAVTLSQHQAETLILSDHVISNLLPGKTIINDWEPLKPVEANLEVLRRRELTFIADHESEPSALSLGTPPYTVPYRHDALRVNINIFGHNLASVCAVFLAQLEALQPKVTGFLILQTYLNPAVWEGFHQFCQNNSRVSFLRDYWEDVILESDL
;
A
#
# COMPACT_ATOMS: atom_id res chain seq x y z
N LYS A 1 -22.58 25.59 0.91
CA LYS A 1 -22.30 24.14 0.89
C LYS A 1 -20.84 24.01 1.20
N THR A 2 -20.52 23.48 2.37
CA THR A 2 -19.17 23.33 2.91
C THR A 2 -18.36 22.42 2.00
N ASP A 3 -17.36 22.99 1.33
CA ASP A 3 -16.27 22.24 0.72
C ASP A 3 -15.55 21.49 1.85
N SER A 4 -15.84 20.20 1.99
CA SER A 4 -14.96 19.30 2.71
C SER A 4 -13.63 19.32 1.95
N SER A 5 -12.64 20.01 2.52
CA SER A 5 -11.26 19.96 2.08
C SER A 5 -10.89 18.51 1.75
N CYS A 6 -10.68 18.20 0.48
CA CYS A 6 -9.98 16.99 0.05
C CYS A 6 -8.57 17.08 0.63
N ARG A 7 -8.39 16.67 1.88
CA ARG A 7 -7.06 16.48 2.46
C ARG A 7 -6.43 15.34 1.67
N GLY A 8 -5.37 15.65 0.91
CA GLY A 8 -4.60 14.65 0.19
C GLY A 8 -3.97 13.64 1.16
N ALA A 9 -3.60 12.47 0.63
CA ALA A 9 -2.91 11.45 1.42
C ALA A 9 -1.62 12.01 2.04
N VAL A 10 -1.29 11.53 3.23
CA VAL A 10 -0.22 12.03 4.09
C VAL A 10 0.88 10.98 4.20
N THR A 11 2.12 11.38 3.89
CA THR A 11 3.30 10.56 4.18
C THR A 11 3.62 10.63 5.67
N LEU A 12 3.69 9.47 6.30
CA LEU A 12 3.92 9.34 7.73
C LEU A 12 5.42 9.23 8.02
N SER A 13 5.87 9.88 9.09
CA SER A 13 7.16 9.53 9.70
C SER A 13 7.10 8.11 10.29
N GLN A 14 8.28 7.50 10.51
CA GLN A 14 8.36 6.18 11.12
C GLN A 14 7.56 6.08 12.43
N HIS A 15 7.71 7.06 13.32
CA HIS A 15 6.99 7.07 14.60
C HIS A 15 5.46 7.19 14.43
N GLN A 16 5.00 8.03 13.50
CA GLN A 16 3.57 8.15 13.21
C GLN A 16 3.01 6.85 12.62
N ALA A 17 3.75 6.23 11.69
CA ALA A 17 3.36 4.97 11.07
C ALA A 17 3.24 3.84 12.09
N GLU A 18 4.21 3.71 12.99
CA GLU A 18 4.22 2.71 14.06
C GLU A 18 3.07 2.91 15.05
N THR A 19 2.84 4.16 15.46
CA THR A 19 1.70 4.50 16.32
C THR A 19 0.38 4.15 15.64
N LEU A 20 0.26 4.46 14.35
CA LEU A 20 -0.97 4.27 13.59
C LEU A 20 -1.25 2.79 13.32
N ILE A 21 -0.24 2.01 12.94
CA ILE A 21 -0.40 0.58 12.59
C ILE A 21 -0.73 -0.29 13.81
N LEU A 22 -0.35 0.17 15.01
CA LEU A 22 -0.70 -0.46 16.28
C LEU A 22 -2.03 0.04 16.87
N SER A 23 -2.71 1.00 16.21
CA SER A 23 -3.98 1.51 16.71
C SER A 23 -5.12 0.49 16.56
N ASP A 24 -6.04 0.47 17.52
CA ASP A 24 -7.22 -0.41 17.49
C ASP A 24 -8.03 -0.25 16.21
N HIS A 25 -8.12 0.99 15.70
CA HIS A 25 -8.80 1.29 14.45
C HIS A 25 -8.15 0.58 13.26
N VAL A 26 -6.84 0.73 13.07
CA VAL A 26 -6.14 0.10 11.93
C VAL A 26 -6.20 -1.42 12.05
N ILE A 27 -5.94 -1.96 13.24
CA ILE A 27 -5.95 -3.41 13.48
C ILE A 27 -7.33 -4.01 13.19
N SER A 28 -8.40 -3.35 13.63
CA SER A 28 -9.76 -3.91 13.53
C SER A 28 -10.42 -3.65 12.19
N ASN A 29 -10.13 -2.52 11.54
CA ASN A 29 -10.88 -2.05 10.37
C ASN A 29 -10.09 -2.14 9.06
N LEU A 30 -8.75 -2.19 9.10
CA LEU A 30 -7.92 -2.19 7.89
C LEU A 30 -7.11 -3.47 7.70
N LEU A 31 -6.55 -4.04 8.77
CA LEU A 31 -5.65 -5.19 8.65
C LEU A 31 -6.41 -6.51 8.39
N PRO A 32 -6.09 -7.25 7.32
CA PRO A 32 -6.66 -8.57 7.08
C PRO A 32 -6.24 -9.52 8.21
N GLY A 33 -7.19 -10.26 8.77
CA GLY A 33 -6.92 -11.16 9.90
C GLY A 33 -6.24 -10.49 11.09
N LYS A 34 -6.41 -9.17 11.28
CA LYS A 34 -5.70 -8.36 12.28
C LYS A 34 -4.18 -8.51 12.21
N THR A 35 -3.66 -8.74 11.00
CA THR A 35 -2.26 -9.05 10.73
C THR A 35 -1.68 -8.04 9.75
N ILE A 36 -0.46 -7.57 10.05
CA ILE A 36 0.29 -6.72 9.13
C ILE A 36 0.91 -7.63 8.07
N ILE A 37 0.51 -7.49 6.82
CA ILE A 37 1.13 -8.23 5.70
C ILE A 37 1.96 -7.26 4.89
N ASN A 38 3.26 -7.49 4.80
CA ASN A 38 4.10 -6.78 3.84
C ASN A 38 5.03 -7.76 3.14
N ASP A 39 5.05 -7.70 1.81
CA ASP A 39 5.83 -8.61 0.95
C ASP A 39 5.70 -10.10 1.33
N TRP A 40 4.45 -10.57 1.47
CA TRP A 40 4.10 -11.94 1.87
C TRP A 40 4.47 -12.36 3.29
N GLU A 41 5.10 -11.52 4.10
CA GLU A 41 5.39 -11.84 5.50
C GLU A 41 4.25 -11.34 6.41
N PRO A 42 3.51 -12.24 7.09
CA PRO A 42 2.52 -11.87 8.10
C PRO A 42 3.20 -11.56 9.44
N LEU A 43 2.87 -10.41 10.03
CA LEU A 43 3.39 -9.94 11.30
C LEU A 43 2.24 -9.58 12.24
N LYS A 44 2.30 -10.06 13.48
CA LYS A 44 1.37 -9.60 14.53
C LYS A 44 1.60 -8.11 14.79
N PRO A 45 0.55 -7.29 14.94
CA PRO A 45 0.68 -5.86 15.24
C PRO A 45 1.07 -5.67 16.71
N VAL A 46 2.35 -5.89 17.00
CA VAL A 46 2.97 -5.67 18.32
C VAL A 46 4.32 -4.99 18.13
N GLU A 47 4.74 -4.19 19.11
CA GLU A 47 5.97 -3.39 19.07
C GLU A 47 7.20 -4.20 18.65
N ALA A 48 7.35 -5.42 19.18
CA ALA A 48 8.48 -6.30 18.88
C ALA A 48 8.62 -6.65 17.39
N ASN A 49 7.52 -6.68 16.64
CA ASN A 49 7.51 -7.00 15.21
C ASN A 49 7.73 -5.78 14.32
N LEU A 50 7.59 -4.55 14.85
CA LEU A 50 7.79 -3.33 14.07
C LEU A 50 9.24 -3.19 13.59
N GLU A 51 10.19 -3.81 14.30
CA GLU A 51 11.60 -3.88 13.89
C GLU A 51 11.77 -4.52 12.50
N VAL A 52 10.92 -5.48 12.12
CA VAL A 52 10.94 -6.07 10.78
C VAL A 52 10.58 -5.03 9.73
N LEU A 53 9.58 -4.18 10.01
CA LEU A 53 9.16 -3.10 9.11
C LEU A 53 10.21 -1.98 9.01
N ARG A 54 10.85 -1.61 10.13
CA ARG A 54 11.93 -0.59 10.17
C ARG A 54 13.07 -0.94 9.21
N ARG A 55 13.48 -2.21 9.19
CA ARG A 55 14.59 -2.70 8.35
C ARG A 55 14.30 -2.67 6.85
N ARG A 56 13.03 -2.56 6.45
CA ARG A 56 12.61 -2.54 5.05
C ARG A 56 12.54 -1.13 4.46
N GLU A 57 12.79 -0.10 5.26
CA GLU A 57 12.79 1.31 4.83
C GLU A 57 11.50 1.69 4.07
N LEU A 58 10.37 1.21 4.59
CA LEU A 58 9.07 1.37 3.94
C LEU A 58 8.63 2.83 3.91
N THR A 59 8.00 3.21 2.80
CA THR A 59 7.25 4.46 2.69
C THR A 59 5.83 4.22 3.16
N PHE A 60 5.45 4.82 4.29
CA PHE A 60 4.11 4.73 4.87
C PHE A 60 3.27 5.94 4.46
N ILE A 61 2.10 5.68 3.86
CA ILE A 61 1.17 6.74 3.44
C ILE A 61 -0.25 6.35 3.82
N ALA A 62 -0.97 7.25 4.50
CA ALA A 62 -2.37 7.09 4.86
C ALA A 62 -3.23 8.19 4.21
N ASP A 63 -4.52 7.94 4.01
CA ASP A 63 -5.43 8.99 3.53
C ASP A 63 -5.67 10.08 4.60
N HIS A 64 -5.63 9.70 5.88
CA HIS A 64 -5.72 10.59 7.03
C HIS A 64 -4.72 10.22 8.14
N GLU A 65 -4.30 11.20 8.95
CA GLU A 65 -3.35 10.99 10.06
C GLU A 65 -3.94 10.17 11.23
N SER A 66 -5.26 10.21 11.39
CA SER A 66 -6.00 9.53 12.46
C SER A 66 -7.21 8.80 11.86
N GLU A 67 -7.46 7.58 12.32
CA GLU A 67 -8.57 6.74 11.85
C GLU A 67 -8.68 6.64 10.31
N PRO A 68 -7.59 6.28 9.60
CA PRO A 68 -7.56 6.25 8.15
C PRO A 68 -8.56 5.24 7.57
N SER A 69 -9.05 5.52 6.36
CA SER A 69 -9.81 4.54 5.57
C SER A 69 -8.92 3.75 4.61
N ALA A 70 -7.69 4.23 4.37
CA ALA A 70 -6.64 3.46 3.71
C ALA A 70 -5.24 3.77 4.26
N LEU A 71 -4.41 2.74 4.33
CA LEU A 71 -2.99 2.80 4.70
C LEU A 71 -2.18 1.99 3.68
N SER A 72 -1.06 2.53 3.23
CA SER A 72 -0.16 1.86 2.28
C SER A 72 1.27 1.78 2.79
N LEU A 73 1.91 0.66 2.49
CA LEU A 73 3.29 0.32 2.82
C LEU A 73 4.03 0.01 1.51
N GLY A 74 4.83 0.96 1.03
CA GLY A 74 5.63 0.83 -0.20
C GLY A 74 7.09 0.49 0.10
N THR A 75 7.65 -0.52 -0.57
CA THR A 75 9.08 -0.82 -0.46
C THR A 75 9.92 0.20 -1.22
N PRO A 76 11.22 0.38 -0.89
CA PRO A 76 12.16 1.00 -1.80
C PRO A 76 12.15 0.29 -3.17
N PRO A 77 12.37 1.00 -4.29
CA PRO A 77 12.59 0.39 -5.59
C PRO A 77 13.82 -0.52 -5.59
N TYR A 78 13.71 -1.68 -6.23
CA TYR A 78 14.84 -2.59 -6.43
C TYR A 78 14.88 -3.14 -7.85
N THR A 79 16.06 -3.52 -8.31
CA THR A 79 16.27 -4.01 -9.67
C THR A 79 15.69 -5.41 -9.85
N VAL A 80 15.17 -5.68 -11.05
CA VAL A 80 14.63 -7.01 -11.40
C VAL A 80 15.12 -7.46 -12.78
N PRO A 81 15.30 -8.77 -13.01
CA PRO A 81 15.77 -9.32 -14.28
C PRO A 81 14.66 -9.35 -15.34
N TYR A 82 14.05 -8.19 -15.61
CA TYR A 82 13.05 -8.00 -16.69
C TYR A 82 13.64 -7.20 -17.85
N ARG A 83 14.34 -6.11 -17.53
CA ARG A 83 15.10 -5.25 -18.45
C ARG A 83 16.12 -4.43 -17.65
N HIS A 84 17.12 -3.88 -18.34
CA HIS A 84 18.26 -3.19 -17.70
C HIS A 84 17.88 -1.96 -16.86
N ASP A 85 16.75 -1.32 -17.16
CA ASP A 85 16.23 -0.13 -16.48
C ASP A 85 14.91 -0.41 -15.71
N ALA A 86 14.59 -1.69 -15.45
CA ALA A 86 13.41 -2.03 -14.67
C ALA A 86 13.68 -2.03 -13.17
N LEU A 87 12.85 -1.27 -12.47
CA LEU A 87 12.70 -1.35 -11.03
C LEU A 87 11.35 -1.96 -10.68
N ARG A 88 11.31 -2.73 -9.60
CA ARG A 88 10.07 -3.20 -8.99
C ARG A 88 9.86 -2.50 -7.66
N VAL A 89 8.61 -2.16 -7.37
CA VAL A 89 8.16 -1.69 -6.07
C VAL A 89 6.97 -2.54 -5.64
N ASN A 90 7.02 -2.99 -4.38
CA ASN A 90 5.93 -3.73 -3.76
C ASN A 90 5.14 -2.76 -2.88
N ILE A 91 3.82 -2.70 -3.06
CA ILE A 91 2.93 -1.80 -2.31
C ILE A 91 1.82 -2.64 -1.69
N ASN A 92 1.80 -2.75 -0.38
CA ASN A 92 0.66 -3.29 0.35
C ASN A 92 -0.30 -2.14 0.67
N ILE A 93 -1.56 -2.23 0.25
CA ILE A 93 -2.60 -1.25 0.52
C ILE A 93 -3.71 -1.90 1.33
N PHE A 94 -3.89 -1.44 2.55
CA PHE A 94 -4.98 -1.82 3.44
C PHE A 94 -6.09 -0.80 3.31
N GLY A 95 -7.28 -1.24 2.90
CA GLY A 95 -8.42 -0.35 2.72
C GLY A 95 -9.57 -1.04 1.99
N HIS A 96 -10.78 -0.58 2.30
CA HIS A 96 -12.02 -1.07 1.70
C HIS A 96 -12.70 -0.01 0.82
N ASN A 97 -12.33 1.26 1.01
CA ASN A 97 -12.86 2.37 0.22
C ASN A 97 -11.99 2.59 -1.02
N LEU A 98 -12.57 2.41 -2.21
CA LEU A 98 -11.85 2.56 -3.47
C LEU A 98 -11.17 3.93 -3.63
N ALA A 99 -11.85 5.02 -3.26
CA ALA A 99 -11.30 6.37 -3.41
C ALA A 99 -10.07 6.58 -2.51
N SER A 100 -10.14 6.14 -1.25
CA SER A 100 -8.99 6.17 -0.33
C SER A 100 -7.84 5.28 -0.81
N VAL A 101 -8.14 4.07 -1.30
CA VAL A 101 -7.14 3.14 -1.86
C VAL A 101 -6.41 3.75 -3.05
N CYS A 102 -7.14 4.36 -3.99
CA CYS A 102 -6.55 5.06 -5.12
C CYS A 102 -5.74 6.28 -4.68
N ALA A 103 -6.20 7.02 -3.66
CA ALA A 103 -5.50 8.19 -3.15
C ALA A 103 -4.13 7.83 -2.54
N VAL A 104 -4.07 6.80 -1.69
CA VAL A 104 -2.79 6.36 -1.11
C VAL A 104 -1.87 5.71 -2.15
N PHE A 105 -2.44 5.01 -3.15
CA PHE A 105 -1.67 4.49 -4.27
C PHE A 105 -1.01 5.60 -5.10
N LEU A 106 -1.78 6.62 -5.49
CA LEU A 106 -1.23 7.76 -6.23
C LEU A 106 -0.12 8.46 -5.44
N ALA A 107 -0.32 8.68 -4.15
CA ALA A 107 0.68 9.29 -3.29
C ALA A 107 1.95 8.41 -3.16
N GLN A 108 1.84 7.08 -3.18
CA GLN A 108 3.01 6.19 -3.29
C GLN A 108 3.75 6.42 -4.61
N LEU A 109 3.04 6.55 -5.73
CA LEU A 109 3.68 6.84 -7.02
C LEU A 109 4.38 8.21 -7.04
N GLU A 110 3.76 9.23 -6.43
CA GLU A 110 4.34 10.56 -6.30
C GLU A 110 5.61 10.55 -5.44
N ALA A 111 5.61 9.81 -4.34
CA ALA A 111 6.79 9.62 -3.48
C ALA A 111 7.97 8.93 -4.19
N LEU A 112 7.68 8.18 -5.27
CA LEU A 112 8.69 7.51 -6.11
C LEU A 112 9.25 8.40 -7.22
N GLN A 113 8.54 9.46 -7.65
CA GLN A 113 8.96 10.31 -8.78
C GLN A 113 10.38 10.90 -8.68
N PRO A 114 10.91 11.32 -7.51
CA PRO A 114 12.28 11.82 -7.46
C PRO A 114 13.34 10.71 -7.50
N LYS A 115 12.96 9.44 -7.34
CA LYS A 115 13.87 8.31 -7.11
C LYS A 115 13.98 7.35 -8.29
N VAL A 116 13.10 7.43 -9.28
CA VAL A 116 12.97 6.42 -10.33
C VAL A 116 13.11 7.06 -11.71
N THR A 117 14.03 6.51 -12.51
CA THR A 117 14.12 6.73 -13.95
C THR A 117 14.10 5.36 -14.64
N GLY A 118 13.32 5.21 -15.71
CA GLY A 118 13.18 3.95 -16.43
C GLY A 118 11.80 3.29 -16.27
N PHE A 119 11.77 1.97 -16.34
CA PHE A 119 10.53 1.18 -16.33
C PHE A 119 10.18 0.75 -14.90
N LEU A 120 8.96 1.02 -14.46
CA LEU A 120 8.50 0.67 -13.12
C LEU A 120 7.48 -0.47 -13.17
N ILE A 121 7.80 -1.56 -12.48
CA ILE A 121 6.88 -2.67 -12.23
C ILE A 121 6.29 -2.47 -10.84
N LEU A 122 4.97 -2.32 -10.79
CA LEU A 122 4.24 -2.18 -9.54
C LEU A 122 3.62 -3.52 -9.17
N GLN A 123 3.95 -4.02 -7.98
CA GLN A 123 3.31 -5.19 -7.41
C GLN A 123 2.47 -4.75 -6.21
N THR A 124 1.16 -4.62 -6.45
CA THR A 124 0.20 -4.11 -5.47
C THR A 124 -0.57 -5.25 -4.81
N TYR A 125 -0.64 -5.25 -3.49
CA TYR A 125 -1.50 -6.13 -2.69
C TYR A 125 -2.63 -5.30 -2.11
N LEU A 126 -3.87 -5.74 -2.27
CA LEU A 126 -5.06 -4.99 -1.90
C LEU A 126 -6.20 -5.93 -1.53
N ASN A 127 -7.23 -5.40 -0.88
CA ASN A 127 -8.43 -6.17 -0.55
C ASN A 127 -9.16 -6.61 -1.85
N PRO A 128 -9.51 -7.89 -2.02
CA PRO A 128 -10.19 -8.38 -3.24
C PRO A 128 -11.44 -7.58 -3.62
N ALA A 129 -12.18 -7.05 -2.64
CA ALA A 129 -13.40 -6.28 -2.86
C ALA A 129 -13.18 -4.97 -3.63
N VAL A 130 -11.96 -4.40 -3.62
CA VAL A 130 -11.63 -3.16 -4.35
C VAL A 130 -10.86 -3.40 -5.65
N TRP A 131 -10.49 -4.65 -5.94
CA TRP A 131 -9.64 -5.00 -7.09
C TRP A 131 -10.20 -4.48 -8.43
N GLU A 132 -11.45 -4.80 -8.73
CA GLU A 132 -12.05 -4.43 -10.03
C GLU A 132 -12.03 -2.91 -10.26
N GLY A 133 -12.43 -2.15 -9.24
CA GLY A 133 -12.41 -0.69 -9.31
C GLY A 133 -11.00 -0.11 -9.40
N PHE A 134 -10.04 -0.70 -8.68
CA PHE A 134 -8.64 -0.29 -8.73
C PHE A 134 -8.00 -0.58 -10.09
N HIS A 135 -8.30 -1.76 -10.65
CA HIS A 135 -7.85 -2.17 -11.97
C HIS A 135 -8.36 -1.22 -13.06
N GLN A 136 -9.67 -0.90 -13.06
CA GLN A 136 -10.25 0.10 -13.96
C GLN A 136 -9.62 1.49 -13.80
N PHE A 137 -9.37 1.90 -12.55
CA PHE A 137 -8.68 3.16 -12.27
C PHE A 137 -7.29 3.23 -12.92
N CYS A 138 -6.51 2.14 -12.83
CA CYS A 138 -5.20 2.05 -13.45
C CYS A 138 -5.26 1.96 -14.98
N GLN A 139 -6.22 1.22 -15.55
CA GLN A 139 -6.39 1.07 -17.01
C GLN A 139 -6.71 2.39 -17.73
N ASN A 140 -7.40 3.31 -17.06
CA ASN A 140 -7.75 4.62 -17.63
C ASN A 140 -6.53 5.53 -17.88
N ASN A 141 -5.33 5.09 -17.51
CA ASN A 141 -4.08 5.80 -17.75
C ASN A 141 -3.27 5.13 -18.88
N SER A 142 -3.08 5.83 -20.00
CA SER A 142 -2.43 5.32 -21.21
C SER A 142 -0.97 4.89 -21.06
N ARG A 143 -0.37 5.12 -19.89
CA ARG A 143 1.02 4.75 -19.57
C ARG A 143 1.14 3.50 -18.69
N VAL A 144 0.02 2.91 -18.27
CA VAL A 144 -0.01 1.69 -17.45
C VAL A 144 -0.28 0.49 -18.35
N SER A 145 0.53 -0.57 -18.18
CA SER A 145 0.30 -1.86 -18.82
C SER A 145 0.32 -2.95 -17.74
N PHE A 146 -0.60 -3.90 -17.84
CA PHE A 146 -0.69 -5.02 -16.90
C PHE A 146 0.18 -6.17 -17.41
N LEU A 147 1.16 -6.57 -16.60
CA LEU A 147 2.08 -7.65 -16.94
C LEU A 147 1.47 -9.04 -16.73
N ARG A 148 0.52 -9.14 -15.79
CA ARG A 148 -0.29 -10.33 -15.52
C ARG A 148 -1.76 -9.94 -15.64
N ASP A 149 -2.53 -10.79 -16.30
CA ASP A 149 -3.97 -10.67 -16.50
C ASP A 149 -4.78 -11.42 -15.44
N TYR A 150 -4.10 -12.04 -14.47
CA TYR A 150 -4.70 -12.69 -13.32
C TYR A 150 -4.28 -12.01 -12.01
N TRP A 151 -5.15 -12.13 -11.03
CA TRP A 151 -4.88 -11.78 -9.64
C TRP A 151 -4.91 -13.05 -8.80
N GLU A 152 -4.21 -13.04 -7.67
CA GLU A 152 -4.13 -14.18 -6.75
C GLU A 152 -4.83 -13.81 -5.44
N ASP A 153 -5.71 -14.69 -4.99
CA ASP A 153 -6.29 -14.64 -3.65
C ASP A 153 -5.43 -15.49 -2.72
N VAL A 154 -4.88 -14.87 -1.67
CA VAL A 154 -4.14 -15.60 -0.64
C VAL A 154 -4.75 -15.31 0.70
N ILE A 155 -5.20 -16.39 1.34
CA ILE A 155 -5.93 -16.38 2.60
C ILE A 155 -4.93 -16.76 3.70
N LEU A 156 -4.90 -15.99 4.79
CA LEU A 156 -4.13 -16.39 5.97
C LEU A 156 -4.82 -17.59 6.62
N GLU A 157 -4.05 -18.57 7.13
CA GLU A 157 -4.62 -19.74 7.81
C GLU A 157 -5.54 -19.36 9.00
N SER A 158 -5.30 -18.20 9.62
CA SER A 158 -6.15 -17.66 10.69
C SER A 158 -7.53 -17.18 10.24
N ASP A 159 -7.71 -16.99 8.93
CA ASP A 159 -8.95 -16.52 8.30
C ASP A 159 -9.80 -17.68 7.72
N LEU A 160 -9.35 -18.93 7.90
CA LEU A 160 -10.09 -20.18 7.62
C LEU A 160 -10.91 -20.63 8.84
#